data_AF-A0A969U9M9-F1
#
_entry.id   AF-A0A969U9M9-F1
#
_cell.length_a   1.000
_cell.length_b   1.000
_cell.length_c   1.000
_cell.angle_alpha   90.00
_cell.angle_beta   90.00
_cell.angle_gamma   90.00
#
_symmetry.space_group_name_H-M   'P 1'
#
loop_
_entity.id
_entity.type
_entity.pdbx_description
1 polymer ?
#
loop_
_entity_poly.entity_id
_entity_poly.type
_entity_poly.pdbx_seq_one_letter_code
_entity_poly.pdbx_strand_id
1 'polypeptide(L)' 'MAKTVRLEPIAQETSVATNDNLLSVLLNKDLDVLRECGGRGMCATCHIYIK' A
#
# COMPACT_ATOMS: atom_id res chain seq x y z
N MET A 1 10.24 -7.62 12.66
CA MET A 1 11.12 -7.65 11.47
C MET A 1 10.45 -6.85 10.37
N ALA A 2 11.19 -6.07 9.58
CA ALA A 2 10.64 -5.37 8.43
C ALA A 2 10.92 -6.14 7.14
N LYS A 3 10.03 -6.02 6.15
CA LYS A 3 10.20 -6.57 4.81
C LYS A 3 10.31 -5.43 3.80
N THR A 4 11.18 -5.60 2.82
CA THR A 4 11.25 -4.68 1.68
C THR A 4 10.20 -5.06 0.65
N VAL A 5 9.39 -4.09 0.23
CA VAL A 5 8.43 -4.23 -0.88
C VAL A 5 8.78 -3.21 -1.96
N ARG A 6 8.60 -3.62 -3.23
CA ARG A 6 8.77 -2.75 -4.39
C ARG A 6 7.40 -2.32 -4.90
N LEU A 7 7.23 -1.01 -5.06
CA LEU A 7 6.00 -0.39 -5.54
C LEU A 7 6.11 -0.12 -7.04
N GLU A 8 5.20 -0.70 -7.79
CA GLU A 8 5.02 -0.43 -9.22
C GLU A 8 3.74 0.40 -9.43
N PRO A 9 3.71 1.32 -10.42
CA PRO A 9 4.70 1.53 -11.49
C PRO A 9 5.84 2.51 -11.15
N ILE A 10 5.94 3.01 -9.92
CA ILE A 10 6.92 4.05 -9.55
C ILE A 10 8.34 3.52 -9.27
N ALA A 11 8.55 2.22 -9.42
CA ALA A 11 9.83 1.52 -9.19
C ALA A 11 10.53 1.86 -7.86
N GLN A 12 9.76 2.10 -6.80
CA GLN A 12 10.31 2.52 -5.50
C GLN A 12 10.28 1.39 -4.47
N GLU A 13 11.38 1.19 -3.76
CA GLU A 13 11.45 0.26 -2.64
C GLU A 13 11.14 0.95 -1.32
N THR A 14 10.48 0.23 -0.43
CA THR A 14 10.14 0.71 0.91
C THR A 14 10.12 -0.44 1.92
N SER A 15 10.43 -0.11 3.17
CA SER A 15 10.45 -1.07 4.27
C SER A 15 9.14 -1.02 5.03
N VAL A 16 8.50 -2.18 5.22
CA VAL A 16 7.21 -2.30 5.91
C VAL A 16 7.39 -3.20 7.12
N ALA A 17 7.00 -2.70 8.30
CA ALA A 17 7.08 -3.48 9.52
C ALA A 17 6.07 -4.63 9.51
N THR A 18 6.39 -5.73 10.20
CA THR A 18 5.41 -6.79 10.45
C THR A 18 4.22 -6.21 11.23
N ASN A 19 2.99 -6.56 10.82
CA ASN A 19 1.71 -6.05 11.32
C ASN A 19 1.32 -4.62 10.89
N ASP A 20 2.16 -3.92 10.12
CA ASP A 20 1.71 -2.72 9.40
C ASP A 20 0.92 -3.10 8.14
N ASN A 21 0.23 -2.11 7.56
CA ASN A 21 -0.55 -2.27 6.33
C ASN A 21 0.14 -1.61 5.14
N LEU A 22 -0.04 -2.17 3.94
CA LEU A 22 0.48 -1.59 2.70
C LEU A 22 -0.24 -0.29 2.29
N LEU A 23 -1.49 -0.10 2.73
CA LEU A 23 -2.30 1.06 2.34
C LEU A 23 -1.68 2.39 2.80
N SER A 24 -1.13 2.45 4.02
CA SER A 24 -0.43 3.64 4.52
C SER A 24 0.77 4.00 3.64
N VAL A 25 1.47 2.99 3.14
CA VAL A 25 2.63 3.17 2.25
C VAL A 25 2.21 3.67 0.89
N LEU A 26 1.14 3.11 0.31
CA LEU A 26 0.64 3.50 -1.02
C LEU A 26 0.17 4.97 -1.03
N LEU A 27 -0.54 5.41 0.01
CA LEU A 27 -1.05 6.78 0.14
C LEU A 27 0.05 7.83 0.33
N ASN A 28 1.20 7.43 0.87
CA ASN A 28 2.33 8.34 1.09
C ASN A 28 3.14 8.60 -0.20
N LYS A 29 2.86 7.90 -1.30
CA LYS A 29 3.75 7.82 -2.48
C LYS A 29 3.08 8.20 -3.80
N ASP A 30 2.02 9.01 -3.77
CA ASP A 30 1.29 9.47 -4.96
C ASP A 30 0.85 8.34 -5.91
N LEU A 31 0.57 7.15 -5.36
CA LEU A 31 -0.03 6.05 -6.13
C LEU A 31 -1.54 6.26 -6.20
N ASP A 32 -2.11 5.94 -7.36
CA ASP A 32 -3.53 6.11 -7.65
C ASP A 32 -4.38 5.04 -6.93
N VAL A 33 -4.56 5.23 -5.62
CA VAL A 33 -5.44 4.44 -4.77
C VAL A 33 -6.26 5.37 -3.88
N LEU A 34 -7.51 5.01 -3.62
CA LEU A 34 -8.40 5.81 -2.78
C LEU A 34 -8.60 5.13 -1.42
N ARG A 35 -8.59 5.94 -0.35
CA ARG A 35 -8.89 5.50 1.03
C ARG A 35 -10.28 5.94 1.45
N GLU A 36 -11.32 5.44 0.78
CA GLU A 36 -12.70 5.85 1.09
C GLU A 36 -13.20 5.30 2.43
N CYS A 37 -13.01 4.00 2.69
CA CYS A 37 -13.52 3.39 3.93
C CYS A 37 -12.61 3.57 5.17
N GLY A 38 -11.52 4.35 5.05
CA GLY A 38 -10.54 4.52 6.11
C GLY A 38 -9.63 3.31 6.35
N GLY A 39 -9.55 2.37 5.40
CA GLY A 39 -8.75 1.14 5.54
C GLY A 39 -9.46 -0.04 6.21
N ARG A 40 -10.80 0.00 6.27
CA ARG A 40 -11.65 -1.05 6.87
C ARG A 40 -11.99 -2.22 5.92
N GLY A 41 -11.55 -2.17 4.66
CA GLY A 41 -11.77 -3.25 3.69
C GLY A 41 -13.21 -3.33 3.14
N MET A 42 -13.96 -2.23 3.11
CA MET A 42 -15.38 -2.22 2.68
C MET A 42 -15.66 -1.44 1.38
N CYS A 43 -14.68 -0.74 0.81
CA CYS A 43 -14.89 0.11 -0.38
C CYS A 43 -14.25 -0.43 -1.66
N ALA A 44 -13.35 -1.42 -1.60
CA ALA A 44 -12.56 -1.94 -2.73
C ALA A 44 -11.71 -0.91 -3.51
N THR A 45 -11.69 0.36 -3.11
CA THR A 45 -11.01 1.44 -3.83
C THR A 45 -9.49 1.57 -3.60
N CYS A 46 -8.92 0.71 -2.76
CA CYS A 46 -7.48 0.58 -2.55
C CYS A 46 -6.92 -0.76 -3.04
N HIS A 47 -7.55 -1.34 -4.05
CA HIS A 47 -7.15 -2.62 -4.63
C HIS A 47 -5.75 -2.55 -5.27
N ILE A 48 -4.97 -3.62 -5.09
CA ILE A 48 -3.63 -3.77 -5.69
C ILE A 48 -3.43 -5.21 -6.18
N TYR A 49 -2.44 -5.40 -7.04
CA TYR A 49 -1.96 -6.73 -7.44
C TYR A 49 -0.67 -7.07 -6.68
N ILE A 50 -0.57 -8.31 -6.19
CA ILE A 50 0.63 -8.85 -5.55
C ILE A 50 1.31 -9.81 -6.52
N LYS A 51 2.64 -9.70 -6.67
CA LYS A 51 3.48 -10.55 -7.50
C LYS A 51 4.71 -11.02 -6.72
#